data_AF-A0AB38DMK4-F1
#
_entry.id   AF-A0AB38DMK4-F1
#
_cell.length_a   1.000
_cell.length_b   1.000
_cell.length_c   1.000
_cell.angle_alpha   90.00
_cell.angle_beta   90.00
_cell.angle_gamma   90.00
#
_symmetry.space_group_name_H-M   'P 1'
#
loop_
_entity.id
_entity.type
_entity.pdbx_description
1 polymer ?
#
loop_
_entity_poly.entity_id
_entity_poly.type
_entity_poly.pdbx_seq_one_letter_code
_entity_poly.pdbx_strand_id
1 'polypeptide(L)'
;MKNYYEILGVNITADSEEIRKAMQKMAESGRISLSDLQVCKENLLDEEARKAYNKNLFMEQPQLLEKVALEANQKFKGETQAVEAENIVEPKQQPPQMSWVQIIGGGFLVLFFGMIVFGKSDNKTPKLDEWIAQAACESAVKQLLKAPATAEFGGWGRNRNGDGTYTITGSVDAHNSYGAMLRSSFNCTVRDKGDGNTGTVVNYLK
;
A
#
# COMPACT_ATOMS: atom_id res chain seq x y z
N MET A 1 9.72 -26.07 10.78
CA MET A 1 9.49 -24.79 11.50
C MET A 1 7.99 -24.62 11.82
N LYS A 2 7.60 -23.98 12.94
CA LYS A 2 6.18 -23.64 13.19
C LYS A 2 5.81 -22.42 12.34
N ASN A 3 4.64 -22.41 11.70
CA ASN A 3 4.12 -21.24 10.98
C ASN A 3 3.41 -20.30 11.96
N TYR A 4 4.08 -19.21 12.35
CA TYR A 4 3.53 -18.25 13.31
C TYR A 4 2.37 -17.43 12.72
N TYR A 5 2.31 -17.26 11.40
CA TYR A 5 1.21 -16.58 10.73
C TYR A 5 -0.10 -17.37 10.86
N GLU A 6 -0.03 -18.70 10.68
CA GLU A 6 -1.19 -19.59 10.87
C GLU A 6 -1.67 -19.60 12.32
N ILE A 7 -0.74 -19.63 13.29
CA ILE A 7 -1.08 -19.62 14.72
C ILE A 7 -1.82 -18.33 15.10
N LEU A 8 -1.39 -17.20 14.54
CA LEU A 8 -2.03 -15.90 14.77
C LEU A 8 -3.28 -15.68 13.91
N GLY A 9 -3.54 -16.55 12.93
CA GLY A 9 -4.65 -16.40 11.99
C GLY A 9 -4.50 -15.17 11.09
N VAL A 10 -3.27 -14.77 10.79
CA VAL A 10 -2.95 -13.60 9.95
C VAL A 10 -2.27 -14.05 8.66
N ASN A 11 -2.40 -13.25 7.62
CA ASN A 11 -1.71 -13.50 6.36
C ASN A 11 -0.19 -13.27 6.53
N ILE A 12 0.63 -13.99 5.77
CA ILE A 12 2.08 -13.75 5.69
C ILE A 12 2.44 -12.36 5.11
N THR A 13 1.53 -11.78 4.32
CA THR A 13 1.63 -10.39 3.84
C THR A 13 1.10 -9.35 4.84
N ALA A 14 0.65 -9.76 6.03
CA ALA A 14 0.05 -8.84 7.00
C ALA A 14 1.05 -7.78 7.46
N ASP A 15 0.55 -6.57 7.71
CA ASP A 15 1.37 -5.50 8.26
C ASP A 15 1.79 -5.80 9.71
N SER A 16 2.89 -5.21 10.17
CA SER A 16 3.37 -5.34 11.54
C SER A 16 2.32 -4.92 12.57
N GLU A 17 1.47 -3.93 12.29
CA GLU A 17 0.37 -3.54 13.18
C GLU A 17 -0.75 -4.58 13.22
N GLU A 18 -1.06 -5.22 12.08
CA GLU A 18 -2.04 -6.31 12.03
C GLU A 18 -1.57 -7.51 12.84
N ILE A 19 -0.28 -7.85 12.74
CA ILE A 19 0.34 -8.92 13.53
C ILE A 19 0.28 -8.59 15.03
N ARG A 20 0.59 -7.36 15.43
CA ARG A 20 0.48 -6.92 16.84
C ARG A 20 -0.93 -7.05 17.38
N LYS A 21 -1.93 -6.58 16.63
CA LYS A 21 -3.35 -6.68 17.01
C LYS A 21 -3.80 -8.13 17.12
N ALA A 22 -3.39 -9.00 16.20
CA ALA A 22 -3.70 -10.41 16.25
C ALA A 22 -3.06 -11.10 17.46
N MET A 23 -1.79 -10.81 17.76
CA MET A 23 -1.11 -11.30 18.96
C MET A 23 -1.84 -10.86 20.23
N GLN A 24 -2.24 -9.59 20.31
CA GLN A 24 -2.99 -9.07 21.45
C GLN A 24 -4.33 -9.79 21.62
N LYS A 25 -5.11 -9.92 20.54
CA LYS A 25 -6.39 -10.64 20.56
C LYS A 25 -6.23 -12.10 20.99
N MET A 26 -5.17 -12.76 20.53
CA MET A 26 -4.88 -14.15 20.89
C MET A 26 -4.46 -14.29 22.36
N ALA A 27 -3.65 -13.35 22.88
CA ALA A 27 -3.28 -13.28 24.29
C ALA A 27 -4.50 -13.09 25.19
N GLU A 28 -5.40 -12.16 24.83
CA GLU A 28 -6.65 -11.90 25.57
C GLU A 28 -7.59 -13.10 25.55
N SER A 29 -7.64 -13.83 24.43
CA SER A 29 -8.47 -15.03 24.31
C SER A 29 -7.91 -16.27 25.00
N GLY A 30 -6.66 -16.23 25.49
CA GLY A 30 -5.98 -17.36 26.12
C GLY A 30 -5.74 -18.56 25.18
N ARG A 31 -5.84 -18.36 23.87
CA ARG A 31 -5.73 -19.44 22.86
C ARG A 31 -4.29 -19.79 22.48
N ILE A 32 -3.32 -19.01 22.96
CA ILE A 32 -1.90 -19.15 22.67
C ILE A 32 -1.08 -19.09 23.97
N SER A 33 -0.02 -19.89 24.06
CA SER A 33 0.87 -19.89 25.22
C SER A 33 1.74 -18.63 25.24
N LEU A 34 2.15 -18.18 26.44
CA LEU A 34 3.06 -17.03 26.58
C LEU A 34 4.40 -17.26 25.88
N SER A 35 4.89 -18.50 25.87
CA SER A 35 6.10 -18.88 25.14
C SER A 35 5.93 -18.75 23.63
N ASP A 36 4.80 -19.18 23.06
CA ASP A 36 4.57 -19.05 21.62
C ASP A 36 4.39 -17.57 21.23
N LEU A 37 3.76 -16.74 22.07
CA LEU A 37 3.66 -15.29 21.86
C LEU A 37 5.02 -14.61 21.84
N GLN A 38 5.93 -15.01 22.72
CA GLN A 38 7.28 -14.44 22.75
C GLN A 38 8.06 -14.78 21.48
N VAL A 39 7.97 -16.02 21.01
CA VAL A 39 8.63 -16.42 19.76
C VAL A 39 8.01 -15.72 18.54
N CYS A 40 6.69 -15.51 18.54
CA CYS A 40 6.02 -14.68 17.53
C CYS A 40 6.55 -13.24 17.55
N LYS A 41 6.72 -12.65 18.73
CA LYS A 41 7.27 -11.30 18.88
C LYS A 41 8.67 -11.20 18.28
N GLU A 42 9.55 -12.14 18.63
CA GLU A 42 10.95 -12.14 18.22
C GLU A 42 11.11 -12.37 16.71
N ASN A 43 10.29 -13.23 16.11
CA ASN A 43 10.43 -13.59 14.69
C ASN A 43 9.56 -12.74 13.75
N LEU A 44 8.45 -12.16 14.20
CA LEU A 44 7.50 -11.46 13.32
C LEU A 44 7.45 -9.94 13.50
N LEU A 45 7.84 -9.39 14.66
CA LEU A 45 7.80 -7.94 14.88
C LEU A 45 9.14 -7.25 14.60
N ASP A 46 10.24 -8.01 14.60
CA ASP A 46 11.53 -7.51 14.16
C ASP A 46 11.69 -7.71 12.64
N GLU A 47 12.06 -6.65 11.92
CA GLU A 47 12.08 -6.68 10.45
C GLU A 47 13.17 -7.61 9.90
N GLU A 48 14.34 -7.66 10.56
CA GLU A 48 15.45 -8.52 10.13
C GLU A 48 15.14 -9.99 10.42
N ALA A 49 14.63 -10.29 11.62
CA ALA A 49 14.21 -11.62 12.01
C ALA A 49 13.05 -12.11 11.13
N ARG A 50 12.09 -11.24 10.80
CA ARG A 50 10.96 -11.58 9.92
C ARG A 50 11.41 -11.94 8.52
N LYS A 51 12.38 -11.22 7.95
CA LYS A 51 12.97 -11.55 6.64
C LYS A 51 13.67 -12.91 6.66
N ALA A 52 14.49 -13.16 7.68
CA ALA A 52 15.19 -14.44 7.84
C ALA A 52 14.23 -15.61 8.05
N TYR A 53 13.22 -15.41 8.91
CA TYR A 53 12.16 -16.37 9.17
C TYR A 53 11.34 -16.67 7.92
N ASN A 54 10.88 -15.65 7.20
CA ASN A 54 10.13 -15.80 5.96
C ASN A 54 10.93 -16.56 4.91
N LYS A 55 12.21 -16.25 4.75
CA LYS A 55 13.11 -16.98 3.85
C LYS A 55 13.14 -18.48 4.18
N ASN A 56 13.31 -18.83 5.45
CA ASN A 56 13.33 -20.23 5.88
C ASN A 56 11.95 -20.90 5.72
N LEU A 57 10.87 -20.19 6.05
CA LEU A 57 9.50 -20.68 5.91
C LEU A 57 9.17 -20.98 4.44
N PHE A 58 9.59 -20.13 3.51
CA PHE A 58 9.39 -20.34 2.07
C PHE A 58 10.25 -21.47 1.50
N MET A 59 11.44 -21.70 2.05
CA MET A 59 12.27 -22.86 1.67
C MET A 59 11.66 -24.18 2.16
N GLU A 60 11.07 -24.20 3.36
CA GLU A 60 10.39 -25.39 3.89
C GLU A 60 9.00 -25.62 3.25
N GLN A 61 8.31 -24.55 2.86
CA GLN A 61 6.94 -24.59 2.34
C GLN A 61 6.81 -23.76 1.06
N PRO A 62 7.34 -24.24 -0.09
CA PRO A 62 7.28 -23.52 -1.36
C PRO A 62 5.84 -23.28 -1.85
N GLN A 63 4.90 -24.14 -1.43
CA GLN A 63 3.45 -23.98 -1.69
C GLN A 63 2.83 -22.72 -1.06
N LEU A 64 3.46 -22.12 -0.03
CA LEU A 64 3.01 -20.83 0.51
C LEU A 64 3.25 -19.69 -0.48
N LEU A 65 4.34 -19.73 -1.27
CA LEU A 65 4.59 -18.70 -2.29
C LEU A 65 3.48 -18.65 -3.33
N GLU A 66 2.99 -19.81 -3.78
CA GLU A 66 1.89 -19.90 -4.74
C GLU A 66 0.58 -19.35 -4.14
N LYS A 67 0.25 -19.74 -2.90
CA LYS A 67 -0.95 -19.22 -2.21
C LYS A 67 -0.91 -17.72 -1.98
N VAL A 68 0.23 -17.18 -1.58
CA VAL A 68 0.43 -15.73 -1.40
C VAL A 68 0.25 -14.97 -2.71
N ALA A 69 0.79 -15.52 -3.81
CA ALA A 69 0.62 -14.93 -5.14
C ALA A 69 -0.86 -14.96 -5.58
N LEU A 70 -1.59 -16.04 -5.29
CA LEU A 70 -3.02 -16.15 -5.58
C LEU A 70 -3.87 -15.19 -4.74
N GLU A 71 -3.58 -15.07 -3.44
CA GLU A 71 -4.28 -14.17 -2.52
C GLU A 71 -4.03 -12.69 -2.86
N ALA A 72 -2.80 -12.34 -3.24
CA ALA A 72 -2.47 -11.00 -3.72
C ALA A 72 -3.25 -10.63 -4.99
N ASN A 73 -3.37 -11.57 -5.93
CA ASN A 73 -4.15 -11.39 -7.16
C ASN A 73 -5.66 -11.29 -6.89
N GLN A 74 -6.19 -12.02 -5.91
CA GLN A 74 -7.61 -11.93 -5.52
C GLN A 74 -7.94 -10.59 -4.84
N LYS A 75 -7.03 -10.06 -4.02
CA LYS A 75 -7.19 -8.72 -3.41
C LYS A 75 -7.30 -7.63 -4.49
N PHE A 76 -6.49 -7.75 -5.54
CA PHE A 76 -6.57 -6.89 -6.73
C PHE A 76 -7.87 -7.06 -7.53
N LYS A 77 -8.37 -8.30 -7.68
CA LYS A 77 -9.59 -8.60 -8.45
C LYS A 77 -10.86 -8.13 -7.73
N GLY A 78 -10.88 -8.16 -6.40
CA GLY A 78 -11.99 -7.66 -5.57
C GLY A 78 -12.17 -6.15 -5.65
N GLU A 79 -11.07 -5.39 -5.76
CA GLU A 79 -11.13 -3.94 -5.99
C GLU A 79 -11.52 -3.60 -7.44
N THR A 80 -11.17 -4.44 -8.42
CA THR A 80 -11.47 -4.16 -9.83
C THR A 80 -12.93 -4.48 -10.20
N GLN A 81 -13.51 -5.56 -9.63
CA GLN A 81 -14.91 -5.94 -9.92
C GLN A 81 -15.96 -5.01 -9.30
N ALA A 82 -15.62 -4.26 -8.24
CA ALA A 82 -16.51 -3.25 -7.68
C ALA A 82 -16.63 -1.99 -8.57
N VAL A 83 -15.69 -1.79 -9.51
CA VAL A 83 -15.63 -0.59 -10.37
C VAL A 83 -16.31 -0.81 -11.72
N GLU A 84 -16.56 -2.06 -12.13
CA GLU A 84 -17.09 -2.38 -13.46
C GLU A 84 -18.63 -2.41 -13.56
N ALA A 85 -19.36 -2.33 -12.45
CA ALA A 85 -20.83 -2.31 -12.47
C ALA A 85 -21.46 -0.91 -12.61
N GLU A 86 -20.67 0.18 -12.53
CA GLU A 86 -21.18 1.57 -12.54
C GLU A 86 -20.64 2.41 -13.72
N ASN A 87 -20.38 1.81 -14.88
CA ASN A 87 -20.07 2.58 -16.09
C ASN A 87 -21.07 2.32 -17.22
N ILE A 88 -22.33 2.62 -16.94
CA ILE A 88 -23.24 3.16 -17.95
C ILE A 88 -23.80 4.47 -17.38
N VAL A 89 -23.05 5.57 -17.50
CA VAL A 89 -23.58 6.92 -17.20
C VAL A 89 -23.15 7.92 -18.26
N GLU A 90 -24.17 8.53 -18.88
CA GLU A 90 -24.15 9.65 -19.81
C GLU A 90 -23.38 10.89 -19.28
N PRO A 91 -22.85 11.77 -20.17
CA PRO A 91 -22.02 12.90 -19.74
C PRO A 91 -22.89 14.02 -19.17
N LYS A 92 -22.62 14.47 -17.93
CA LYS A 92 -23.23 15.70 -17.38
C LYS A 92 -22.22 16.71 -16.85
N GLN A 93 -22.40 17.92 -17.36
CA GLN A 93 -21.65 19.16 -17.16
C GLN A 93 -21.74 19.67 -15.71
N GLN A 94 -20.65 20.27 -15.22
CA GLN A 94 -20.59 20.99 -13.94
C GLN A 94 -21.30 22.35 -14.02
N PRO A 95 -22.16 22.73 -13.06
CA PRO A 95 -22.59 24.11 -12.92
C PRO A 95 -21.77 24.89 -11.87
N PRO A 96 -21.71 26.22 -11.99
CA PRO A 96 -20.83 27.08 -11.22
C PRO A 96 -21.36 27.39 -9.82
N GLN A 97 -20.39 27.55 -8.92
CA GLN A 97 -20.43 28.10 -7.57
C GLN A 97 -21.35 29.33 -7.35
N MET A 98 -22.36 29.21 -6.48
CA MET A 98 -22.89 30.32 -5.67
C MET A 98 -23.77 29.91 -4.46
N SER A 99 -23.42 30.50 -3.31
CA SER A 99 -24.20 31.05 -2.18
C SER A 99 -25.26 30.23 -1.40
N TRP A 100 -25.08 30.23 -0.08
CA TRP A 100 -25.83 29.49 0.94
C TRP A 100 -26.88 30.39 1.60
N VAL A 101 -28.17 30.27 1.27
CA VAL A 101 -29.26 30.92 2.04
C VAL A 101 -30.55 30.09 1.94
N GLN A 102 -30.83 29.37 3.05
CA GLN A 102 -32.10 29.28 3.83
C GLN A 102 -33.42 28.75 3.20
N ILE A 103 -34.38 28.09 3.88
CA ILE A 103 -34.63 27.28 5.11
C ILE A 103 -36.02 26.61 4.79
N ILE A 104 -36.33 25.49 5.47
CA ILE A 104 -37.66 25.02 5.95
C ILE A 104 -38.31 23.88 5.15
N GLY A 105 -38.44 22.72 5.81
CA GLY A 105 -39.53 21.80 5.51
C GLY A 105 -39.34 20.38 6.05
N GLY A 106 -39.73 20.14 7.30
CA GLY A 106 -40.15 18.81 7.76
C GLY A 106 -39.08 18.02 8.52
N GLY A 107 -39.30 17.88 9.83
CA GLY A 107 -38.36 17.29 10.76
C GLY A 107 -38.16 15.78 10.65
N PHE A 108 -36.96 15.37 11.04
CA PHE A 108 -36.70 14.06 11.64
C PHE A 108 -35.74 14.26 12.81
N LEU A 109 -36.32 14.60 13.95
CA LEU A 109 -35.69 14.59 15.24
C LEU A 109 -35.75 13.14 15.73
N VAL A 110 -34.67 12.37 15.58
CA VAL A 110 -34.35 11.31 16.54
C VAL A 110 -32.84 11.23 16.73
N LEU A 111 -32.41 11.83 17.83
CA LEU A 111 -31.27 11.47 18.65
C LEU A 111 -31.00 9.95 18.64
N PHE A 112 -29.91 9.52 18.01
CA PHE A 112 -29.19 8.33 18.43
C PHE A 112 -27.69 8.60 18.43
N PHE A 113 -27.20 8.82 19.64
CA PHE A 113 -25.97 8.26 20.18
C PHE A 113 -24.69 8.36 19.37
N GLY A 114 -23.74 9.13 19.93
CA GLY A 114 -22.34 8.77 19.80
C GLY A 114 -21.45 9.99 19.63
N MET A 115 -21.09 10.58 20.76
CA MET A 115 -19.84 11.30 20.99
C MET A 115 -18.70 10.72 20.14
N ILE A 116 -18.48 11.24 18.93
CA ILE A 116 -17.22 11.06 18.22
C ILE A 116 -16.26 12.02 18.93
N VAL A 117 -15.52 11.44 19.88
CA VAL A 117 -14.22 11.97 20.30
C VAL A 117 -13.44 12.18 19.01
N PHE A 118 -13.38 13.42 18.53
CA PHE A 118 -12.41 13.85 17.54
C PHE A 118 -11.06 13.74 18.24
N GLY A 119 -10.51 12.53 18.21
CA GLY A 119 -9.11 12.27 18.51
C GLY A 119 -8.32 13.20 17.62
N LYS A 120 -7.57 14.08 18.26
CA LYS A 120 -6.65 15.01 17.61
C LYS A 120 -5.68 14.15 16.81
N SER A 121 -5.92 14.01 15.51
CA SER A 121 -4.96 13.41 14.59
C SER A 121 -3.73 14.31 14.62
N ASP A 122 -2.71 13.87 15.34
CA ASP A 122 -1.36 14.39 15.17
C ASP A 122 -0.94 14.03 13.75
N ASN A 123 -1.27 14.92 12.81
CA ASN A 123 -0.80 14.89 11.44
C ASN A 123 0.71 15.15 11.46
N LYS A 124 1.50 14.13 11.81
CA LYS A 124 2.91 14.12 11.48
C LYS A 124 2.98 14.04 9.97
N THR A 125 3.28 15.17 9.34
CA THR A 125 3.65 15.20 7.92
C THR A 125 4.76 14.16 7.71
N PRO A 126 4.54 13.13 6.88
CA PRO A 126 5.57 12.13 6.64
C PRO A 126 6.72 12.85 5.95
N LYS A 127 7.82 13.02 6.68
CA LYS A 127 9.06 13.57 6.16
C LYS A 127 9.49 12.69 4.98
N LEU A 128 9.71 13.28 3.82
CA LEU A 128 10.10 12.58 2.59
C LEU A 128 11.26 11.59 2.85
N ASP A 129 10.91 10.31 2.87
CA ASP A 129 11.83 9.19 3.04
C ASP A 129 12.12 8.53 1.67
N GLU A 130 13.17 7.71 1.66
CA GLU A 130 13.65 7.04 0.46
C GLU A 130 12.59 6.07 -0.12
N TRP A 131 11.78 5.46 0.76
CA TRP A 131 10.73 4.52 0.40
C TRP A 131 9.51 5.20 -0.25
N ILE A 132 9.00 6.30 0.32
CA ILE A 132 7.90 7.07 -0.28
C ILE A 132 8.35 7.67 -1.62
N ALA A 133 9.60 8.13 -1.73
CA ALA A 133 10.13 8.60 -2.99
C ALA A 133 10.18 7.49 -4.06
N GLN A 134 10.55 6.27 -3.67
CA GLN A 134 10.55 5.12 -4.58
C GLN A 134 9.12 4.77 -5.02
N ALA A 135 8.17 4.65 -4.08
CA ALA A 135 6.79 4.32 -4.38
C ALA A 135 6.10 5.37 -5.28
N ALA A 136 6.37 6.66 -5.04
CA ALA A 136 5.85 7.75 -5.84
C ALA A 136 6.41 7.73 -7.29
N CYS A 137 7.70 7.43 -7.45
CA CYS A 137 8.31 7.24 -8.76
C CYS A 137 7.74 6.01 -9.48
N GLU A 138 7.59 4.88 -8.79
CA GLU A 138 7.04 3.67 -9.39
C GLU A 138 5.63 3.89 -9.94
N SER A 139 4.76 4.55 -9.15
CA SER A 139 3.41 4.91 -9.58
C SER A 139 3.42 5.82 -10.81
N ALA A 140 4.29 6.83 -10.83
CA ALA A 140 4.40 7.76 -11.96
C ALA A 140 4.90 7.05 -13.23
N VAL A 141 5.87 6.14 -13.12
CA VAL A 141 6.37 5.36 -14.26
C VAL A 141 5.32 4.39 -14.77
N LYS A 142 4.58 3.70 -13.89
CA LYS A 142 3.47 2.81 -14.28
C LYS A 142 2.42 3.52 -15.12
N GLN A 143 2.07 4.76 -14.79
CA GLN A 143 1.09 5.55 -15.56
C GLN A 143 1.52 5.83 -17.01
N LEU A 144 2.82 5.76 -17.31
CA LEU A 144 3.35 5.97 -18.66
C LEU A 144 3.42 4.68 -19.50
N LEU A 145 3.35 3.51 -18.87
CA LEU A 145 3.49 2.22 -19.54
C LEU A 145 2.18 1.76 -20.18
N LYS A 146 2.28 1.07 -21.32
CA LYS A 146 1.12 0.47 -22.00
C LYS A 146 0.51 -0.71 -21.25
N ALA A 147 1.36 -1.48 -20.55
CA ALA A 147 0.96 -2.62 -19.75
C ALA A 147 1.50 -2.49 -18.31
N PRO A 148 0.93 -1.58 -17.49
CA PRO A 148 1.43 -1.27 -16.15
C PRO A 148 1.47 -2.48 -15.21
N ALA A 149 0.56 -3.45 -15.40
CA ALA A 149 0.49 -4.68 -14.62
C ALA A 149 1.64 -5.66 -14.91
N THR A 150 2.34 -5.50 -16.04
CA THR A 150 3.49 -6.35 -16.42
C THR A 150 4.84 -5.70 -16.10
N ALA A 151 4.82 -4.53 -15.46
CA ALA A 151 6.00 -3.73 -15.21
C ALA A 151 6.83 -4.31 -14.05
N GLU A 152 8.02 -4.80 -14.36
CA GLU A 152 9.00 -5.28 -13.38
C GLU A 152 10.12 -4.26 -13.21
N PHE A 153 10.34 -3.79 -11.98
CA PHE A 153 11.31 -2.76 -11.68
C PHE A 153 12.59 -3.34 -11.07
N GLY A 154 13.74 -2.84 -11.50
CA GLY A 154 15.05 -3.29 -11.03
C GLY A 154 16.12 -2.21 -11.14
N GLY A 155 17.34 -2.53 -10.68
CA GLY A 155 18.50 -1.62 -10.83
C GLY A 155 18.34 -0.29 -10.09
N TRP A 156 17.67 -0.29 -8.94
CA TRP A 156 17.36 0.92 -8.19
C TRP A 156 18.61 1.68 -7.74
N GLY A 157 18.72 2.92 -8.19
CA GLY A 157 19.66 3.93 -7.70
C GLY A 157 18.88 5.00 -6.97
N ARG A 158 19.25 5.27 -5.72
CA ARG A 158 18.54 6.22 -4.86
C ARG A 158 19.55 7.23 -4.38
N ASN A 159 19.36 8.48 -4.80
CA ASN A 159 20.27 9.57 -4.48
C ASN A 159 19.50 10.73 -3.88
N ARG A 160 19.91 11.15 -2.68
CA ARG A 160 19.31 12.32 -2.01
C ARG A 160 20.06 13.57 -2.47
N ASN A 161 19.34 14.47 -3.11
CA ASN A 161 19.88 15.75 -3.53
C ASN A 161 19.98 16.69 -2.31
N GLY A 162 20.98 17.57 -2.32
CA GLY A 162 21.22 18.53 -1.23
C GLY A 162 20.11 19.57 -1.02
N ASP A 163 19.18 19.69 -1.97
CA ASP A 163 18.01 20.58 -1.94
C ASP A 163 16.78 19.94 -1.25
N GLY A 164 16.93 18.73 -0.69
CA GLY A 164 15.85 18.01 -0.02
C GLY A 164 14.99 17.15 -0.96
N THR A 165 15.38 17.02 -2.23
CA THR A 165 14.69 16.19 -3.22
C THR A 165 15.38 14.83 -3.36
N TYR A 166 14.65 13.82 -3.85
CA TYR A 166 15.22 12.49 -4.12
C TYR A 166 15.22 12.22 -5.62
N THR A 167 16.38 11.82 -6.14
CA THR A 167 16.52 11.28 -7.48
C THR A 167 16.50 9.77 -7.40
N ILE A 168 15.52 9.17 -8.06
CA ILE A 168 15.36 7.71 -8.17
C ILE A 168 15.62 7.33 -9.62
N THR A 169 16.57 6.44 -9.84
CA THR A 169 16.86 5.85 -11.15
C THR A 169 16.62 4.36 -11.11
N GLY A 170 16.26 3.78 -12.24
CA GLY A 170 16.13 2.33 -12.36
C GLY A 170 15.85 1.88 -13.77
N SER A 171 15.66 0.58 -13.91
CA SER A 171 15.16 -0.06 -15.11
C SER A 171 13.77 -0.62 -14.85
N VAL A 172 12.90 -0.53 -15.85
CA VAL A 172 11.58 -1.15 -15.86
C VAL A 172 11.44 -2.02 -17.10
N ASP A 173 11.10 -3.28 -16.89
CA ASP A 173 10.78 -4.21 -17.96
C ASP A 173 9.25 -4.29 -18.08
N ALA A 174 8.70 -3.95 -19.24
CA ALA A 174 7.25 -3.98 -19.45
C ALA A 174 6.90 -4.40 -20.88
N HIS A 175 5.72 -5.01 -21.04
CA HIS A 175 5.25 -5.40 -22.36
C HIS A 175 4.67 -4.21 -23.13
N ASN A 176 4.93 -4.17 -24.43
CA ASN A 176 4.21 -3.28 -25.35
C ASN A 176 2.89 -3.90 -25.83
N SER A 177 2.14 -3.18 -26.66
CA SER A 177 0.86 -3.65 -27.23
C SER A 177 0.97 -4.90 -28.11
N TYR A 178 2.19 -5.30 -28.49
CA TYR A 178 2.47 -6.48 -29.31
C TYR A 178 2.97 -7.66 -28.48
N GLY A 179 3.01 -7.54 -27.15
CA GLY A 179 3.47 -8.62 -26.27
C GLY A 179 4.98 -8.83 -26.30
N ALA A 180 5.76 -7.85 -26.78
CA ALA A 180 7.21 -7.88 -26.64
C ALA A 180 7.63 -7.23 -25.31
N MET A 181 8.53 -7.88 -24.58
CA MET A 181 9.15 -7.35 -23.37
C MET A 181 10.16 -6.27 -23.76
N LEU A 182 9.95 -5.04 -23.28
CA LEU A 182 10.86 -3.92 -23.49
C LEU A 182 11.48 -3.53 -22.14
N ARG A 183 12.80 -3.41 -22.13
CA ARG A 183 13.55 -2.84 -21.01
C ARG A 183 13.72 -1.35 -21.22
N SER A 184 13.15 -0.57 -20.33
CA SER A 184 13.27 0.88 -20.31
C SER A 184 14.05 1.36 -19.09
N SER A 185 14.75 2.48 -19.22
CA SER A 185 15.41 3.15 -18.09
C SER A 185 14.61 4.38 -17.69
N PHE A 186 14.44 4.60 -16.39
CA PHE A 186 13.71 5.74 -15.87
C PHE A 186 14.53 6.54 -14.88
N ASN A 187 14.24 7.83 -14.82
CA ASN A 187 14.75 8.75 -13.82
C ASN A 187 13.61 9.63 -13.32
N CYS A 188 13.31 9.54 -12.03
CA CYS A 188 12.34 10.38 -11.36
C CYS A 188 13.03 11.31 -10.36
N THR A 189 12.54 12.53 -10.25
CA THR A 189 12.83 13.42 -9.13
C THR A 189 11.57 13.61 -8.29
N VAL A 190 11.66 13.28 -7.01
CA VAL A 190 10.58 13.45 -6.04
C VAL A 190 10.90 14.62 -5.12
N ARG A 191 9.93 15.54 -4.97
CA ARG A 191 10.01 16.70 -4.09
C ARG A 191 8.88 16.65 -3.08
N ASP A 192 9.16 17.04 -1.85
CA ASP A 192 8.12 17.25 -0.84
C ASP A 192 7.44 18.60 -1.11
N LYS A 193 6.11 18.62 -1.25
CA LYS A 193 5.36 19.89 -1.40
C LYS A 193 4.95 20.48 -0.04
N GLY A 194 5.25 19.81 1.08
CA GLY A 194 5.02 20.31 2.44
C GLY A 194 3.57 20.26 2.92
N ASP A 195 2.62 19.89 2.05
CA ASP A 195 1.19 19.67 2.32
C ASP A 195 0.88 18.18 2.60
N GLY A 196 1.91 17.34 2.71
CA GLY A 196 1.78 15.88 2.76
C GLY A 196 1.70 15.23 1.37
N ASN A 197 1.72 16.02 0.28
CA ASN A 197 1.86 15.49 -1.07
C ASN A 197 3.32 15.52 -1.52
N THR A 198 3.70 14.49 -2.28
CA THR A 198 4.99 14.45 -2.98
C THR A 198 4.79 14.79 -4.45
N GLY A 199 5.52 15.79 -4.94
CA GLY A 199 5.60 16.10 -6.35
C GLY A 199 6.62 15.19 -7.03
N THR A 200 6.15 14.26 -7.86
CA THR A 200 7.02 13.38 -8.66
C THR A 200 7.10 13.90 -10.09
N VAL A 201 8.32 14.09 -10.58
CA VAL A 201 8.60 14.46 -11.97
C VAL A 201 9.43 13.34 -12.59
N VAL A 202 8.88 12.67 -13.60
CA VAL A 202 9.64 11.70 -14.40
C VAL A 202 10.42 12.50 -15.45
N ASN A 203 11.74 12.56 -15.30
CA ASN A 203 12.61 13.34 -16.18
C ASN A 203 12.77 12.69 -17.56
N TYR A 204 12.90 11.36 -17.58
CA TYR A 204 12.90 10.58 -18.81
C TYR A 204 12.52 9.14 -18.53
N LEU A 205 11.82 8.55 -19.50
CA LEU A 205 11.55 7.12 -19.63
C LEU A 205 11.98 6.75 -21.05
N LYS A 206 13.03 5.94 -21.16
CA LYS A 206 13.67 5.56 -22.42
C LYS A 206 13.48 4.09 -22.68
#